data_AF-A0A8S0FIC2-F1
#
_entry.id   AF-A0A8S0FIC2-F1
#
_cell.length_a   1.000
_cell.length_b   1.000
_cell.length_c   1.000
_cell.angle_alpha   90.00
_cell.angle_beta   90.00
_cell.angle_gamma   90.00
#
_symmetry.space_group_name_H-M   'P 1'
#
loop_
_entity.id
_entity.type
_entity.pdbx_description
1 polymer ?
#
loop_
_entity_poly.entity_id
_entity_poly.type
_entity_poly.pdbx_seq_one_letter_code
_entity_poly.pdbx_strand_id
1 'polypeptide(L)'
;MLVIGESTQRGRMSLYGYPRETTPELDALHKTDPNLTVFNNVVTSRPYTIEILQQALTFANEKNPDLYLTQPSLMNMMKQAGYKTFWITNQQTMTARNTMLTVFSRQTDKQYYMNQQRTQSAREYDTNVLKPFQEVLKDPAPKKLIIVHLLGTHIKYKYRSLSGRSGQI
;
A
#
# COMPACT_ATOMS: atom_id res chain seq x y z
N MET A 1 10.69 -4.79 0.53
CA MET A 1 9.24 -4.76 0.19
C MET A 1 8.63 -3.54 0.85
N LEU A 2 7.66 -2.89 0.20
CA LEU A 2 6.88 -1.78 0.76
C LEU A 2 5.40 -2.10 0.61
N VAL A 3 4.64 -2.10 1.71
CA VAL A 3 3.18 -2.26 1.70
C VAL A 3 2.55 -0.91 1.99
N ILE A 4 1.77 -0.41 1.03
CA ILE A 4 1.00 0.82 1.14
C ILE A 4 -0.43 0.42 1.49
N GLY A 5 -0.80 0.64 2.76
CA GLY A 5 -2.17 0.52 3.23
C GLY A 5 -3.03 1.71 2.79
N GLU A 6 -4.33 1.66 3.08
CA GLU A 6 -5.28 2.72 2.73
C GLU A 6 -6.31 2.90 3.85
N SER A 7 -6.49 4.15 4.28
CA SER A 7 -7.49 4.58 5.28
C SER A 7 -7.48 3.83 6.63
N THR A 8 -6.37 3.17 7.01
CA THR A 8 -6.25 2.43 8.28
C THR A 8 -5.66 3.32 9.36
N GLN A 9 -6.40 3.53 10.46
CA GLN A 9 -5.98 4.40 11.56
C GLN A 9 -5.46 3.60 12.76
N ARG A 10 -4.41 4.13 13.41
CA ARG A 10 -3.76 3.52 14.59
C ARG A 10 -4.73 3.17 15.71
N GLY A 11 -5.66 4.08 16.03
CA GLY A 11 -6.61 3.94 17.14
C GLY A 11 -7.70 2.87 16.95
N ARG A 12 -7.71 2.14 15.82
CA ARG A 12 -8.66 1.04 15.55
C ARG A 12 -8.00 -0.33 15.42
N MET A 13 -6.71 -0.43 15.73
CA MET A 13 -5.93 -1.66 15.67
C MET A 13 -5.59 -2.13 17.08
N SER A 14 -5.92 -3.38 17.44
CA SER A 14 -5.58 -3.95 18.75
C SER A 14 -4.07 -3.95 19.00
N LEU A 15 -3.26 -4.02 17.95
CA LEU A 15 -1.81 -3.89 17.99
C LEU A 15 -1.34 -2.61 18.71
N TYR A 16 -2.14 -1.55 18.67
CA TYR A 16 -1.85 -0.26 19.32
C TYR A 16 -2.75 0.01 20.56
N GLY A 17 -3.34 -1.03 21.14
CA GLY A 17 -4.13 -0.94 22.38
C GLY A 17 -5.63 -0.72 22.18
N TYR A 18 -6.16 -0.87 20.96
CA TYR A 18 -7.61 -0.86 20.76
C TYR A 18 -8.26 -2.07 21.46
N PRO A 19 -9.35 -1.91 22.24
CA PRO A 19 -9.88 -2.97 23.08
C PRO A 19 -10.55 -4.13 22.33
N ARG A 20 -10.91 -3.95 21.05
CA ARG A 20 -11.41 -5.04 20.21
C ARG A 20 -10.26 -5.66 19.45
N GLU A 21 -10.25 -7.00 19.35
CA GLU A 21 -9.26 -7.77 18.60
C GLU A 21 -9.45 -7.59 17.09
N THR A 22 -8.89 -6.52 16.55
CA THR A 22 -9.04 -6.14 15.12
C THR A 22 -7.82 -6.52 14.29
N THR A 23 -6.68 -6.81 14.92
CA THR A 23 -5.43 -7.22 14.25
C THR A 23 -4.81 -8.51 14.84
N PRO A 24 -5.59 -9.57 15.11
CA PRO A 24 -5.11 -10.76 15.84
C PRO A 24 -3.84 -11.39 15.26
N GLU A 25 -3.74 -11.46 13.93
CA GLU A 25 -2.57 -12.04 13.25
C GLU A 25 -1.30 -11.20 13.44
N LEU A 26 -1.42 -9.87 13.42
CA LEU A 26 -0.29 -8.97 13.72
C LEU A 26 0.05 -8.95 15.21
N ASP A 27 -0.96 -9.03 16.08
CA ASP A 27 -0.77 -9.09 17.52
C ASP A 27 -0.02 -10.36 17.92
N ALA A 28 -0.36 -11.50 17.31
CA ALA A 28 0.34 -12.76 17.49
C ALA A 28 1.78 -12.66 16.99
N LEU A 29 2.00 -12.12 15.78
CA LEU A 29 3.33 -11.95 15.21
C LEU A 29 4.22 -11.05 16.07
N HIS A 30 3.69 -9.94 16.60
CA HIS A 30 4.44 -9.03 17.46
C HIS A 30 4.86 -9.67 18.79
N LYS A 31 4.07 -10.64 19.29
CA LYS A 31 4.40 -11.39 20.50
C LYS A 31 5.47 -12.46 20.26
N THR A 32 5.57 -13.02 19.06
CA THR A 32 6.39 -14.20 18.78
C THR A 32 7.63 -13.93 17.96
N ASP A 33 7.64 -12.90 17.12
CA ASP A 33 8.76 -12.58 16.24
C ASP A 33 9.49 -11.31 16.70
N PRO A 34 10.71 -11.42 17.27
CA PRO A 34 11.49 -10.26 17.71
C PRO A 34 11.97 -9.38 16.55
N ASN A 35 11.84 -9.84 15.29
CA ASN A 35 12.20 -9.03 14.12
C ASN A 35 11.06 -8.09 13.69
N LEU A 36 9.87 -8.20 14.26
CA LEU A 36 8.79 -7.25 14.03
C LEU A 36 8.93 -6.03 14.95
N THR A 37 9.34 -4.90 14.37
CA THR A 37 9.37 -3.61 15.07
C THR A 37 8.09 -2.82 14.83
N VAL A 38 7.38 -2.44 15.90
CA VAL A 38 6.15 -1.63 15.85
C VAL A 38 6.46 -0.18 16.24
N PHE A 39 6.12 0.78 15.38
CA PHE A 39 6.32 2.20 15.63
C PHE A 39 5.06 2.86 16.21
N ASN A 40 5.15 3.39 17.43
CA ASN A 40 3.98 3.90 18.15
C ASN A 40 3.64 5.37 17.86
N ASN A 41 4.55 6.12 17.23
CA ASN A 41 4.40 7.57 17.04
C ASN A 41 4.62 8.01 15.58
N VAL A 42 3.84 7.42 14.67
CA VAL A 42 3.82 7.79 13.24
C VAL A 42 2.47 8.44 12.92
N VAL A 43 2.52 9.55 12.16
CA VAL A 43 1.34 10.28 11.67
C VAL A 43 1.53 10.63 10.19
N THR A 44 0.44 10.70 9.44
CA THR A 44 0.46 11.22 8.05
C THR A 44 0.39 12.74 8.07
N SER A 45 1.08 13.40 7.13
CA SER A 45 1.00 14.86 6.95
C SER A 45 -0.29 15.28 6.22
N ARG A 46 -0.87 14.40 5.39
CA ARG A 46 -2.09 14.71 4.61
C ARG A 46 -3.09 13.55 4.66
N PRO A 47 -4.42 13.84 4.71
CA PRO A 47 -5.46 12.82 4.82
C PRO A 47 -5.98 12.29 3.47
N TYR A 48 -5.39 12.69 2.34
CA TYR A 48 -5.80 12.28 1.00
C TYR A 48 -4.71 11.45 0.31
N THR A 49 -5.09 10.34 -0.32
CA THR A 49 -4.17 9.31 -0.84
C THR A 49 -3.13 9.86 -1.82
N ILE A 50 -3.52 10.62 -2.83
CA ILE A 50 -2.57 11.09 -3.86
C ILE A 50 -1.58 12.08 -3.26
N GLU A 51 -2.10 12.99 -2.45
CA GLU A 51 -1.38 14.08 -1.83
C GLU A 51 -0.34 13.57 -0.83
N ILE A 52 -0.66 12.54 -0.03
CA ILE A 52 0.33 11.92 0.84
C ILE A 52 1.34 11.09 0.05
N LEU A 53 0.92 10.36 -0.99
CA LEU A 53 1.85 9.55 -1.79
C LEU A 53 2.89 10.40 -2.51
N GLN A 54 2.54 11.62 -2.93
CA GLN A 54 3.51 12.58 -3.45
C GLN A 54 4.63 12.88 -2.46
N GLN A 55 4.32 13.03 -1.16
CA GLN A 55 5.32 13.29 -0.13
C GLN A 55 6.02 12.01 0.32
N ALA A 56 5.28 10.93 0.55
CA ALA A 56 5.81 9.68 1.09
C ALA A 56 6.72 8.91 0.11
N LEU A 57 6.51 9.07 -1.21
CA LEU A 57 7.26 8.35 -2.25
C LEU A 57 8.28 9.23 -2.98
N THR A 58 8.47 10.48 -2.57
CA THR A 58 9.45 11.41 -3.17
C THR A 58 10.17 12.21 -2.07
N PHE A 59 10.98 13.19 -2.47
CA PHE A 59 11.61 14.14 -1.54
C PHE A 59 10.67 15.26 -1.08
N ALA A 60 9.44 15.33 -1.59
CA ALA A 60 8.47 16.34 -1.18
C ALA A 60 8.07 16.20 0.29
N ASN A 61 7.78 17.33 0.93
CA ASN A 61 7.27 17.41 2.29
C ASN A 61 6.34 18.63 2.41
N GLU A 62 5.76 18.86 3.59
CA GLU A 62 4.84 19.99 3.81
C GLU A 62 5.46 21.36 3.50
N LYS A 63 6.76 21.53 3.71
CA LYS A 63 7.47 22.80 3.44
C LYS A 63 7.94 22.92 1.99
N ASN A 64 8.17 21.80 1.32
CA ASN A 64 8.71 21.73 -0.03
C ASN A 64 7.85 20.78 -0.88
N PRO A 65 6.59 21.15 -1.16
CA PRO A 65 5.65 20.24 -1.82
C PRO A 65 6.05 19.95 -3.27
N ASP A 66 6.72 20.86 -3.97
CA ASP A 66 7.01 20.72 -5.40
C ASP A 66 8.18 19.79 -5.73
N LEU A 67 8.88 19.25 -4.73
CA LEU A 67 10.02 18.36 -4.96
C LEU A 67 9.64 17.04 -5.65
N TYR A 68 8.36 16.64 -5.65
CA TYR A 68 7.92 15.46 -6.41
C TYR A 68 8.05 15.64 -7.94
N LEU A 69 8.14 16.90 -8.41
CA LEU A 69 8.32 17.25 -9.82
C LEU A 69 9.80 17.41 -10.21
N THR A 70 10.63 17.83 -9.26
CA THR A 70 12.02 18.25 -9.52
C THR A 70 13.06 17.28 -9.00
N GLN A 71 12.68 16.33 -8.15
CA GLN A 71 13.56 15.32 -7.57
C GLN A 71 13.09 13.89 -7.90
N PRO A 72 13.99 12.90 -7.93
CA PRO A 72 13.63 11.51 -8.19
C PRO A 72 12.64 10.95 -7.16
N SER A 73 11.76 10.05 -7.60
CA SER A 73 10.93 9.26 -6.69
C SER A 73 11.73 8.11 -6.06
N LEU A 74 11.16 7.49 -5.02
CA LEU A 74 11.66 6.25 -4.44
C LEU A 74 11.87 5.17 -5.51
N MET A 75 10.94 5.04 -6.46
CA MET A 75 11.04 4.06 -7.55
C MET A 75 12.25 4.35 -8.44
N ASN A 76 12.50 5.62 -8.77
CA ASN A 76 13.67 6.01 -9.55
C ASN A 76 14.98 5.71 -8.81
N MET A 77 15.05 6.04 -7.52
CA MET A 77 16.23 5.76 -6.70
C MET A 77 16.54 4.26 -6.62
N MET A 78 15.51 3.43 -6.39
CA MET A 78 15.71 1.98 -6.29
C MET A 78 16.13 1.36 -7.63
N LYS A 79 15.58 1.86 -8.74
CA LYS A 79 16.02 1.47 -10.08
C LYS A 79 17.47 1.87 -10.34
N GLN A 80 17.87 3.08 -9.96
CA GLN A 80 19.26 3.53 -10.04
C GLN A 80 20.21 2.67 -9.18
N ALA A 81 19.75 2.16 -8.04
CA ALA A 81 20.50 1.24 -7.18
C ALA A 81 20.56 -0.21 -7.72
N GLY A 82 20.04 -0.46 -8.92
CA GLY A 82 20.07 -1.77 -9.59
C GLY A 82 18.99 -2.76 -9.11
N TYR A 83 17.89 -2.27 -8.51
CA TYR A 83 16.75 -3.11 -8.17
C TYR A 83 15.81 -3.22 -9.36
N LYS A 84 15.30 -4.43 -9.62
CA LYS A 84 14.08 -4.62 -10.40
C LYS A 84 12.88 -4.24 -9.54
N THR A 85 12.00 -3.41 -10.07
CA THR A 85 10.91 -2.77 -9.31
C THR A 85 9.55 -3.30 -9.77
N PHE A 86 8.68 -3.60 -8.82
CA PHE A 86 7.36 -4.18 -9.08
C PHE A 86 6.28 -3.39 -8.36
N TRP A 87 5.15 -3.16 -9.02
CA TRP A 87 3.96 -2.52 -8.43
C TRP A 87 2.75 -3.47 -8.52
N ILE A 88 2.28 -3.96 -7.38
CA ILE A 88 1.09 -4.81 -7.27
C ILE A 88 -0.01 -3.99 -6.60
N THR A 89 -1.16 -3.83 -7.23
CA THR A 89 -2.21 -2.96 -6.71
C THR A 89 -3.60 -3.56 -6.86
N ASN A 90 -4.38 -3.46 -5.79
CA ASN A 90 -5.81 -3.76 -5.79
C ASN A 90 -6.69 -2.48 -5.79
N GLN A 91 -6.06 -1.31 -5.76
CA GLN A 91 -6.71 -0.03 -6.02
C GLN A 91 -7.20 0.06 -7.46
N GLN A 92 -8.27 0.84 -7.67
CA GLN A 92 -8.81 1.11 -8.99
C GLN A 92 -7.89 2.05 -9.79
N THR A 93 -6.84 1.48 -10.37
CA THR A 93 -5.90 2.23 -11.20
C THR A 93 -6.35 2.13 -12.66
N MET A 94 -7.19 3.07 -13.09
CA MET A 94 -7.55 3.18 -14.50
C MET A 94 -6.35 3.72 -15.29
N THR A 95 -5.63 2.85 -15.99
CA THR A 95 -4.44 3.20 -16.77
C THR A 95 -4.70 4.18 -17.91
N ALA A 96 -5.96 4.28 -18.37
CA ALA A 96 -6.41 5.30 -19.33
C ALA A 96 -6.56 6.71 -18.72
N ARG A 97 -6.60 6.82 -17.39
CA ARG A 97 -6.62 8.11 -16.68
C ARG A 97 -5.20 8.53 -16.31
N ASN A 98 -4.89 9.80 -16.53
CA ASN A 98 -3.61 10.39 -16.17
C ASN A 98 -3.57 10.79 -14.67
N THR A 99 -3.74 9.80 -13.79
CA THR A 99 -3.67 10.03 -12.34
C THR A 99 -2.23 9.92 -11.84
N MET A 100 -1.91 10.60 -10.74
CA MET A 100 -0.60 10.51 -10.10
C MET A 100 -0.26 9.07 -9.68
N LEU A 101 -1.28 8.27 -9.30
CA LEU A 101 -1.10 6.86 -9.00
C LEU A 101 -0.69 6.04 -10.23
N THR A 102 -1.25 6.36 -11.41
CA THR A 102 -0.83 5.79 -12.68
C THR A 102 0.63 6.17 -12.99
N VAL A 103 1.03 7.42 -12.71
CA VAL A 103 2.42 7.88 -12.90
C VAL A 103 3.39 7.07 -12.02
N PHE A 104 3.14 6.99 -10.71
CA PHE A 104 4.01 6.23 -9.80
C PHE A 104 4.09 4.74 -10.13
N SER A 105 2.95 4.10 -10.42
CA SER A 105 2.95 2.68 -10.77
C SER A 105 3.73 2.40 -12.07
N ARG A 106 3.61 3.27 -13.08
CA ARG A 106 4.37 3.16 -14.36
C ARG A 106 5.86 3.46 -14.24
N GLN A 107 6.34 4.04 -13.13
CA GLN A 107 7.77 4.19 -12.89
C GLN A 107 8.46 2.87 -12.52
N THR A 108 7.70 1.82 -12.21
CA THR A 108 8.25 0.48 -11.93
C THR A 108 8.50 -0.34 -13.21
N ASP A 109 9.27 -1.42 -13.12
CA ASP A 109 9.59 -2.28 -14.27
C ASP A 109 8.44 -3.24 -14.63
N LYS A 110 7.63 -3.65 -13.65
CA LYS A 110 6.47 -4.54 -13.87
C LYS A 110 5.29 -4.18 -12.97
N GLN A 111 4.10 -4.10 -13.55
CA GLN A 111 2.86 -3.77 -12.83
C GLN A 111 1.85 -4.92 -12.86
N TYR A 112 1.10 -5.06 -11.78
CA TYR A 112 -0.03 -5.97 -11.64
C TYR A 112 -1.23 -5.17 -11.15
N TYR A 113 -2.18 -4.89 -12.05
CA TYR A 113 -3.42 -4.18 -11.75
C TYR A 113 -4.54 -5.19 -11.51
N MET A 114 -4.82 -5.49 -10.24
CA MET A 114 -5.76 -6.55 -9.85
C MET A 114 -7.22 -6.09 -9.90
N ASN A 115 -7.46 -4.79 -9.82
CA ASN A 115 -8.80 -4.21 -9.87
C ASN A 115 -8.92 -3.23 -11.05
N GLN A 116 -9.46 -3.73 -12.17
CA GLN A 116 -9.65 -2.97 -13.40
C GLN A 116 -11.12 -2.55 -13.62
N GLN A 117 -11.96 -2.73 -12.60
CA GLN A 117 -13.38 -2.41 -12.70
C GLN A 117 -13.62 -0.90 -12.72
N ARG A 118 -14.63 -0.46 -13.48
CA ARG A 118 -14.98 0.96 -13.63
C ARG A 118 -15.70 1.55 -12.41
N THR A 119 -16.29 0.71 -11.55
CA THR A 119 -17.09 1.13 -10.39
C THR A 119 -16.70 0.36 -9.14
N GLN A 120 -16.84 0.98 -7.97
CA GLN A 120 -16.50 0.40 -6.66
C GLN A 120 -17.54 -0.65 -6.18
N SER A 121 -18.20 -1.36 -7.11
CA SER A 121 -19.37 -2.20 -6.85
C SER A 121 -19.06 -3.69 -6.76
N ALA A 122 -17.88 -4.14 -7.20
CA ALA A 122 -17.46 -5.52 -6.98
C ALA A 122 -16.63 -5.67 -5.70
N ARG A 123 -16.82 -6.84 -5.07
CA ARG A 123 -16.05 -7.31 -3.92
C ARG A 123 -14.65 -7.74 -4.39
N GLU A 124 -13.79 -6.78 -4.69
CA GLU A 124 -12.37 -7.04 -4.95
C GLU A 124 -11.61 -6.99 -3.62
N TYR A 125 -11.23 -8.15 -3.11
CA TYR A 125 -10.54 -8.28 -1.82
C TYR A 125 -9.04 -8.12 -1.98
N ASP A 126 -8.38 -7.55 -0.97
CA ASP A 126 -6.92 -7.35 -1.00
C ASP A 126 -6.14 -8.67 -1.04
N THR A 127 -6.78 -9.81 -0.77
CA THR A 127 -6.23 -11.15 -1.04
C THR A 127 -5.84 -11.35 -2.51
N ASN A 128 -6.41 -10.58 -3.43
CA ASN A 128 -6.06 -10.60 -4.86
C ASN A 128 -4.57 -10.32 -5.10
N VAL A 129 -3.90 -9.57 -4.22
CA VAL A 129 -2.47 -9.26 -4.37
C VAL A 129 -1.56 -10.45 -4.02
N LEU A 130 -2.07 -11.49 -3.34
CA LEU A 130 -1.24 -12.59 -2.84
C LEU A 130 -0.66 -13.45 -3.96
N LYS A 131 -1.46 -13.78 -4.99
CA LYS A 131 -0.99 -14.55 -6.15
C LYS A 131 0.13 -13.83 -6.93
N PRO A 132 -0.03 -12.58 -7.41
CA PRO A 132 1.05 -11.89 -8.10
C PRO A 132 2.25 -11.62 -7.17
N PHE A 133 2.02 -11.45 -5.86
CA PHE A 133 3.11 -11.33 -4.90
C PHE A 133 3.99 -12.59 -4.86
N GLN A 134 3.38 -13.78 -4.77
CA GLN A 134 4.09 -15.05 -4.83
C GLN A 134 4.83 -15.25 -6.17
N GLU A 135 4.26 -14.79 -7.28
CA GLU A 135 4.93 -14.82 -8.59
C GLU A 135 6.18 -13.93 -8.61
N VAL A 136 6.09 -12.71 -8.08
CA VAL A 136 7.22 -11.76 -8.01
C VAL A 136 8.31 -12.25 -7.06
N LEU A 137 7.97 -12.95 -5.98
CA LEU A 137 8.96 -13.60 -5.13
C LEU A 137 9.82 -14.62 -5.89
N LYS A 138 9.25 -15.29 -6.89
CA LYS A 138 9.95 -16.26 -7.77
C LYS A 138 10.70 -15.63 -8.94
N ASP A 139 10.56 -14.32 -9.19
CA ASP A 139 11.30 -13.63 -10.24
C ASP A 139 12.81 -13.75 -10.01
N PRO A 140 13.62 -14.08 -11.04
CA PRO A 140 15.04 -14.39 -10.89
C PRO A 140 15.92 -13.16 -10.63
N ALA A 141 15.37 -11.94 -10.66
CA ALA A 141 16.17 -10.74 -10.41
C ALA A 141 16.83 -10.78 -9.01
N PRO A 142 18.13 -10.48 -8.92
CA PRO A 142 18.89 -10.60 -7.67
C PRO A 142 18.51 -9.55 -6.62
N LYS A 143 18.07 -8.36 -7.06
CA LYS A 143 17.60 -7.27 -6.19
C LYS A 143 16.19 -6.86 -6.62
N LYS A 144 15.26 -6.85 -5.67
CA LYS A 144 13.83 -6.62 -5.94
C LYS A 144 13.23 -5.60 -4.97
N LEU A 145 12.62 -4.55 -5.51
CA LEU A 145 11.67 -3.71 -4.78
C LEU A 145 10.27 -4.15 -5.16
N ILE A 146 9.50 -4.62 -4.19
CA ILE A 146 8.12 -5.04 -4.39
C ILE A 146 7.23 -4.06 -3.62
N ILE A 147 6.44 -3.27 -4.33
CA ILE A 147 5.44 -2.35 -3.78
C ILE A 147 4.07 -3.02 -3.89
N VAL A 148 3.36 -3.14 -2.76
CA VAL A 148 2.00 -3.69 -2.70
C VAL A 148 1.06 -2.58 -2.21
N HIS A 149 0.10 -2.18 -3.03
CA HIS A 149 -0.86 -1.12 -2.73
C HIS A 149 -2.27 -1.69 -2.55
N LEU A 150 -2.78 -1.57 -1.32
CA LEU A 150 -4.02 -2.18 -0.86
C LEU A 150 -5.21 -1.21 -0.98
N LEU A 151 -6.43 -1.72 -1.09
CA LEU A 151 -7.65 -0.94 -0.82
C LEU A 151 -7.84 -0.70 0.68
N GLY A 152 -7.27 -1.55 1.52
CA GLY A 152 -7.30 -1.44 2.97
C GLY A 152 -8.72 -1.28 3.51
N THR A 153 -8.89 -0.28 4.38
CA THR A 153 -10.17 0.05 4.98
C THR A 153 -10.86 1.21 4.25
N HIS A 154 -10.63 1.39 2.95
CA HIS A 154 -11.29 2.45 2.18
C HIS A 154 -12.82 2.24 2.13
N ILE A 155 -13.58 3.34 2.18
CA ILE A 155 -15.04 3.34 2.08
C ILE A 155 -15.53 2.71 0.76
N LYS A 156 -16.67 2.00 0.72
CA LYS A 156 -17.53 1.55 1.85
C LYS A 156 -16.99 0.26 2.47
N TYR A 157 -16.78 0.26 3.80
CA TYR A 157 -16.11 -0.82 4.54
C TYR A 157 -16.73 -2.22 4.37
N LYS A 158 -18.05 -2.32 4.17
CA LYS A 158 -18.77 -3.59 3.97
C LYS A 158 -18.27 -4.39 2.75
N TYR A 159 -17.56 -3.75 1.82
CA TYR A 159 -16.98 -4.41 0.65
C TYR A 159 -15.51 -4.76 0.80
N ARG A 160 -14.92 -4.56 1.99
CA ARG A 160 -13.51 -4.85 2.28
C ARG A 160 -13.31 -6.19 3.00
N SER A 161 -14.36 -6.74 3.59
CA SER A 161 -14.35 -8.05 4.23
C SER A 161 -15.51 -8.93 3.76
N LEU A 162 -15.35 -10.25 3.86
CA LEU A 162 -16.45 -11.21 3.62
C LEU A 162 -17.58 -10.92 4.62
N SER A 163 -18.83 -11.16 4.21
CA SER A 163 -20.06 -10.76 4.93
C SER A 163 -20.27 -11.36 6.33
N GLY A 164 -19.28 -12.05 6.90
CA GLY A 164 -19.24 -12.50 8.29
C GLY A 164 -18.25 -11.77 9.21
N ARG A 165 -17.37 -10.89 8.68
CA ARG A 165 -16.38 -10.11 9.48
C ARG A 165 -16.72 -8.62 9.61
N SER A 166 -17.87 -8.19 9.11
CA SER A 166 -18.26 -6.78 9.02
C SER A 166 -18.58 -6.08 10.35
N GLY A 167 -18.62 -6.82 11.47
CA GLY A 167 -18.96 -6.29 12.80
C GLY A 167 -17.78 -5.83 13.66
N GLN A 168 -16.54 -5.91 13.15
CA GLN A 168 -15.32 -5.71 13.96
C GLN A 168 -14.53 -4.44 13.63
N ILE A 169 -15.01 -3.58 12.73
CA ILE A 169 -14.35 -2.33 12.30
C ILE A 169 -14.85 -1.11 13.10
#